data_AF-A8U0S5-F1
#
_entry.id   AF-A8U0S5-F1
#
_cell.length_a   1.000
_cell.length_b   1.000
_cell.length_c   1.000
_cell.angle_alpha   90.00
_cell.angle_beta   90.00
_cell.angle_gamma   90.00
#
_symmetry.space_group_name_H-M   'P 1'
#
loop_
_entity.id
_entity.type
_entity.pdbx_description
1 polymer ?
#
loop_
_entity_poly.entity_id
_entity_poly.type
_entity_poly.pdbx_seq_one_letter_code
_entity_poly.pdbx_strand_id
1 'polypeptide(L)'
;MVLLAALAVGGTLWWLHGLGEETTDNAFIEGDTQTIASEITGRVEAVHLVQGAEVRQGDLLVEVESADAEARVAESEAALVKARATVAKADADLAYSRADTTARLAEAEAAHDLAESELAQRHADVAAAQAEFEQAAADANRYQVLSQSDFASRQRVETAQARRRTTEARLAAARSAVAAGFAEVRRAEAAIATARAAQREIAAREADLAAAGAAVRQSEASLRAALVALDHTRIIAAHDGVVSRKSVVPGQMVQPGQALAALVFGKPWVVANFKETQLTRIRPGQPVTIEVDAYPGLVLRGRIDSIGRGTGAYFSLLPPENATGNFVEVVQRIPVKITINDGFDPLRPLSLGMSVVPVVHVDQTPG
;
A
#
# COMPACT_ATOMS: atom_id res chain seq x y z
N MET A 1 -45.20 -64.47 43.45
CA MET A 1 -45.99 -63.26 43.10
C MET A 1 -45.19 -61.98 43.38
N VAL A 2 -44.67 -61.76 44.60
CA VAL A 2 -43.93 -60.52 44.96
C VAL A 2 -42.65 -60.30 44.12
N LEU A 3 -41.89 -61.35 43.83
CA LEU A 3 -40.63 -61.24 43.05
C LEU A 3 -40.87 -60.93 41.55
N LEU A 4 -41.96 -61.46 40.98
CA LEU A 4 -42.42 -61.15 39.63
C LEU A 4 -42.98 -59.73 39.52
N ALA A 5 -43.69 -59.26 40.56
CA ALA A 5 -44.15 -57.88 40.62
C ALA A 5 -42.98 -56.90 40.78
N ALA A 6 -41.96 -57.23 41.57
CA ALA A 6 -40.75 -56.40 41.71
C ALA A 6 -39.94 -56.34 40.40
N LEU A 7 -39.81 -57.45 39.68
CA LEU A 7 -39.18 -57.47 38.36
C LEU A 7 -40.00 -56.74 37.30
N ALA A 8 -41.34 -56.85 37.34
CA ALA A 8 -42.22 -56.11 36.44
C ALA A 8 -42.15 -54.61 36.71
N VAL A 9 -42.24 -54.20 37.98
CA VAL A 9 -42.13 -52.79 38.40
C VAL A 9 -40.74 -52.23 38.08
N GLY A 10 -39.68 -52.96 38.44
CA GLY A 10 -38.30 -52.58 38.12
C GLY A 10 -38.05 -52.49 36.61
N GLY A 11 -38.56 -53.47 35.84
CA GLY A 11 -38.49 -53.47 34.38
C GLY A 11 -39.27 -52.32 33.75
N THR A 12 -40.47 -52.02 34.25
CA THR A 12 -41.26 -50.86 33.77
C THR A 12 -40.64 -49.53 34.13
N LEU A 13 -40.06 -49.38 35.33
CA LEU A 13 -39.38 -48.15 35.74
C LEU A 13 -38.08 -47.93 34.95
N TRP A 14 -37.34 -49.00 34.67
CA TRP A 14 -36.15 -48.95 33.81
C TRP A 14 -36.52 -48.61 32.36
N TRP A 15 -37.59 -49.21 31.84
CA TRP A 15 -38.12 -48.92 30.50
C TRP A 15 -38.66 -47.48 30.39
N LEU A 16 -39.34 -46.98 31.43
CA LEU A 16 -39.80 -45.60 31.52
C LEU A 16 -38.66 -44.57 31.64
N HIS A 17 -37.56 -44.90 32.32
CA HIS A 17 -36.38 -44.04 32.38
C HIS A 17 -35.70 -43.92 31.00
N GLY A 18 -35.55 -45.03 30.28
CA GLY A 18 -34.94 -45.02 28.94
C GLY A 18 -35.79 -44.33 27.86
N LEU A 19 -37.07 -44.03 28.14
CA LEU A 19 -37.95 -43.32 27.20
C LEU A 19 -37.66 -41.82 27.13
N GLY A 20 -37.01 -41.21 28.14
CA GLY A 20 -36.77 -39.77 28.22
C GLY A 20 -35.40 -39.31 27.72
N GLU A 21 -34.51 -40.24 27.36
CA GLU A 21 -33.11 -39.94 27.07
C GLU A 21 -32.69 -40.48 25.70
N GLU A 22 -31.91 -39.71 24.95
CA GLU A 22 -31.26 -40.17 23.72
C GLU A 22 -29.74 -40.10 23.91
N THR A 23 -29.05 -41.21 23.65
CA THR A 23 -27.59 -41.30 23.76
C THR A 23 -26.95 -41.78 22.47
N THR A 24 -25.68 -41.44 22.28
CA THR A 24 -24.87 -41.92 21.18
C THR A 24 -23.45 -42.22 21.65
N ASP A 25 -22.88 -43.29 21.11
CA ASP A 25 -21.49 -43.70 21.28
C ASP A 25 -20.54 -43.00 20.30
N ASN A 26 -21.08 -42.24 19.36
CA ASN A 26 -20.32 -41.56 18.31
C ASN A 26 -20.35 -40.06 18.58
N ALA A 27 -19.62 -39.63 19.60
CA ALA A 27 -19.45 -38.23 19.88
C ALA A 27 -18.00 -37.94 20.28
N PHE A 28 -17.50 -36.78 19.83
CA PHE A 28 -16.13 -36.36 20.05
C PHE A 28 -16.08 -34.91 20.51
N ILE A 29 -15.05 -34.58 21.30
CA ILE A 29 -14.73 -33.20 21.64
C ILE A 29 -14.08 -32.53 20.44
N GLU A 30 -14.61 -31.38 20.03
CA GLU A 30 -14.07 -30.52 18.99
C GLU A 30 -13.80 -29.12 19.54
N GLY A 31 -13.02 -28.33 18.82
CA GLY A 31 -12.59 -27.00 19.23
C GLY A 31 -11.96 -26.25 18.08
N ASP A 32 -11.81 -24.93 18.26
CA ASP A 32 -11.16 -24.10 17.25
C ASP A 32 -9.65 -24.36 17.26
N THR A 33 -9.08 -24.51 16.07
CA THR A 33 -7.65 -24.75 15.88
C THR A 33 -7.05 -23.74 14.91
N GLN A 34 -5.88 -23.22 15.27
CA GLN A 34 -5.09 -22.35 14.42
C GLN A 34 -3.76 -23.04 14.11
N THR A 35 -3.44 -23.13 12.82
CA THR A 35 -2.10 -23.55 12.40
C THR A 35 -1.21 -22.32 12.33
N ILE A 36 -0.13 -22.33 13.09
CA ILE A 36 0.92 -21.32 13.03
C ILE A 36 1.90 -21.76 11.96
N ALA A 37 2.08 -20.93 10.94
CA ALA A 37 2.96 -21.19 9.81
C ALA A 37 4.05 -20.13 9.70
N SER A 38 5.18 -20.49 9.07
CA SER A 38 6.19 -19.49 8.72
C SER A 38 5.69 -18.62 7.57
N GLU A 39 5.96 -17.32 7.61
CA GLU A 39 5.73 -16.40 6.49
C GLU A 39 7.00 -16.10 5.71
N ILE A 40 8.16 -16.48 6.27
CA ILE A 40 9.48 -16.24 5.68
C ILE A 40 10.26 -17.56 5.52
N THR A 41 11.20 -17.54 4.59
CA THR A 41 12.21 -18.59 4.46
C THR A 41 13.36 -18.30 5.42
N GLY A 42 13.80 -19.29 6.19
CA GLY A 42 14.98 -19.13 7.04
C GLY A 42 15.23 -20.32 7.94
N ARG A 43 16.34 -20.29 8.67
CA ARG A 43 16.66 -21.30 9.68
C ARG A 43 16.05 -20.89 11.01
N VAL A 44 15.43 -21.84 11.70
CA VAL A 44 14.90 -21.60 13.04
C VAL A 44 16.05 -21.48 14.03
N GLU A 45 16.15 -20.33 14.68
CA GLU A 45 17.17 -20.05 15.70
C GLU A 45 16.73 -20.58 17.06
N ALA A 46 15.51 -20.25 17.48
CA ALA A 46 14.94 -20.67 18.75
C ALA A 46 13.46 -21.06 18.62
N VAL A 47 13.05 -22.02 19.44
CA VAL A 47 11.65 -22.46 19.55
C VAL A 47 11.24 -22.36 21.01
N HIS A 48 10.32 -21.44 21.30
CA HIS A 48 9.81 -21.17 22.65
C HIS A 48 8.53 -21.94 22.97
N LEU A 49 8.09 -22.78 22.03
CA LEU A 49 6.92 -23.62 22.18
C LEU A 49 7.22 -24.92 22.94
N VAL A 50 6.40 -25.16 23.98
CA VAL A 50 6.30 -26.44 24.67
C VAL A 50 4.93 -27.03 24.37
N GLN A 51 4.90 -28.29 23.91
CA GLN A 51 3.64 -28.97 23.64
C GLN A 51 2.85 -29.17 24.95
N GLY A 52 1.57 -28.82 24.93
CA GLY A 52 0.67 -28.83 26.08
C GLY A 52 0.72 -27.56 26.93
N ALA A 53 1.61 -26.61 26.65
CA ALA A 53 1.67 -25.35 27.39
C ALA A 53 0.64 -24.34 26.86
N GLU A 54 0.18 -23.48 27.78
CA GLU A 54 -0.61 -22.29 27.45
C GLU A 54 0.32 -21.19 26.90
N VAL A 55 -0.19 -20.47 25.89
CA VAL A 55 0.43 -19.27 25.33
C VAL A 55 -0.60 -18.14 25.33
N ARG A 56 -0.13 -16.92 25.51
CA ARG A 56 -0.94 -15.71 25.46
C ARG A 56 -0.73 -14.98 24.14
N GLN A 57 -1.71 -14.16 23.77
CA GLN A 57 -1.58 -13.25 22.63
C GLN A 57 -0.32 -12.39 22.78
N GLY A 58 0.49 -12.36 21.71
CA GLY A 58 1.75 -11.62 21.65
C GLY A 58 2.97 -12.40 22.16
N ASP A 59 2.80 -13.59 22.72
CA ASP A 59 3.93 -14.42 23.12
C ASP A 59 4.74 -14.85 21.89
N LEU A 60 6.06 -14.78 22.03
CA LEU A 60 7.00 -15.20 20.99
C LEU A 60 7.07 -16.73 20.96
N LEU A 61 6.79 -17.31 19.79
CA LEU A 61 6.66 -18.77 19.62
C LEU A 61 7.91 -19.35 18.95
N VAL A 62 8.34 -18.73 17.86
CA VAL A 62 9.46 -19.20 17.04
C VAL A 62 10.27 -18.00 16.57
N GLU A 63 11.58 -18.11 16.67
CA GLU A 63 12.53 -17.16 16.10
C GLU A 63 13.22 -17.80 14.89
N VAL A 64 13.17 -17.09 13.78
CA VAL A 64 13.90 -17.41 12.55
C VAL A 64 15.10 -16.47 12.47
N GLU A 65 16.22 -16.99 11.98
CA GLU A 65 17.47 -16.23 11.79
C GLU A 65 17.22 -14.88 11.10
N SER A 66 17.57 -13.79 11.77
CA SER A 66 17.27 -12.42 11.32
C SER A 66 18.39 -11.78 10.50
N ALA A 67 19.61 -12.33 10.52
CA ALA A 67 20.79 -11.70 9.92
C ALA A 67 20.59 -11.27 8.46
N ASP A 68 19.98 -12.14 7.65
CA ASP A 68 19.67 -11.84 6.25
C ASP A 68 18.59 -10.75 6.10
N ALA A 69 17.61 -10.70 7.02
CA ALA A 69 16.57 -9.68 7.02
C ALA A 69 17.11 -8.32 7.48
N GLU A 70 17.94 -8.29 8.52
CA GLU A 70 18.63 -7.09 9.01
C GLU A 70 19.56 -6.51 7.94
N ALA A 71 20.31 -7.37 7.22
CA ALA A 71 21.14 -6.94 6.10
C ALA A 71 20.31 -6.28 4.98
N ARG A 72 19.14 -6.84 4.64
CA ARG A 72 18.21 -6.24 3.66
C ARG A 72 17.63 -4.91 4.12
N VAL A 73 17.34 -4.76 5.41
CA VAL A 73 16.91 -3.48 5.99
C VAL A 73 18.04 -2.44 5.84
N ALA A 74 19.26 -2.78 6.25
CA ALA A 74 20.42 -1.90 6.13
C ALA A 74 20.70 -1.48 4.67
N GLU A 75 20.60 -2.42 3.72
CA GLU A 75 20.73 -2.14 2.28
C GLU A 75 19.65 -1.15 1.81
N SER A 76 18.39 -1.37 2.21
CA SER A 76 17.27 -0.52 1.83
C SER A 76 17.34 0.87 2.46
N GLU A 77 17.83 0.99 3.69
CA GLU A 77 18.12 2.27 4.34
C GLU A 77 19.21 3.04 3.61
N ALA A 78 20.31 2.37 3.23
CA ALA A 78 21.37 2.99 2.45
C ALA A 78 20.87 3.46 1.07
N ALA A 79 20.02 2.65 0.41
CA ALA A 79 19.38 3.03 -0.84
C ALA A 79 18.47 4.27 -0.68
N LEU A 80 17.71 4.35 0.42
CA LEU A 80 16.89 5.51 0.74
C LEU A 80 17.73 6.78 0.97
N VAL A 81 18.85 6.66 1.70
CA VAL A 81 19.79 7.78 1.89
C VAL A 81 20.35 8.26 0.55
N LYS A 82 20.76 7.33 -0.33
CA LYS A 82 21.22 7.65 -1.68
C LYS A 82 20.14 8.35 -2.52
N ALA A 83 18.89 7.87 -2.46
CA ALA A 83 17.77 8.49 -3.17
C ALA A 83 17.50 9.92 -2.67
N ARG A 84 17.52 10.14 -1.35
CA ARG A 84 17.37 11.47 -0.74
C ARG A 84 18.50 12.43 -1.14
N ALA A 85 19.74 11.94 -1.17
CA ALA A 85 20.88 12.72 -1.67
C ALA A 85 20.71 13.12 -3.16
N THR A 86 20.08 12.24 -3.95
CA THR A 86 19.81 12.51 -5.37
C THR A 86 18.75 13.60 -5.54
N VAL A 87 17.71 13.62 -4.70
CA VAL A 87 16.73 14.72 -4.63
C VAL A 87 17.41 16.03 -4.25
N ALA A 88 18.24 16.05 -3.21
CA ALA A 88 18.95 17.25 -2.79
C ALA A 88 19.84 17.81 -3.90
N LYS A 89 20.51 16.94 -4.66
CA LYS A 89 21.29 17.34 -5.84
C LYS A 89 20.39 17.93 -6.94
N ALA A 90 19.29 17.27 -7.29
CA ALA A 90 18.37 17.74 -8.33
C ALA A 90 17.73 19.09 -7.97
N ASP A 91 17.44 19.32 -6.69
CA ASP A 91 16.91 20.59 -6.18
C ASP A 91 17.96 21.71 -6.28
N ALA A 92 19.21 21.43 -5.90
CA ALA A 92 20.31 22.37 -6.08
C ALA A 92 20.58 22.72 -7.56
N ASP A 93 20.55 21.72 -8.43
CA ASP A 93 20.71 21.90 -9.88
C ASP A 93 19.56 22.76 -10.48
N LEU A 94 18.32 22.53 -10.02
CA LEU A 94 17.16 23.33 -10.40
C LEU A 94 17.27 24.79 -9.91
N ALA A 95 17.67 25.00 -8.66
CA ALA A 95 17.87 26.32 -8.09
C ALA A 95 18.96 27.10 -8.84
N TYR A 96 20.09 26.43 -9.14
CA TYR A 96 21.15 26.99 -9.95
C TYR A 96 20.66 27.37 -11.35
N SER A 97 19.97 26.47 -12.04
CA SER A 97 19.44 26.70 -13.39
C SER A 97 18.44 27.87 -13.43
N ARG A 98 17.58 28.00 -12.42
CA ARG A 98 16.66 29.14 -12.27
C ARG A 98 17.41 30.47 -12.08
N ALA A 99 18.43 30.48 -11.22
CA ALA A 99 19.23 31.67 -10.98
C ALA A 99 20.01 32.11 -12.23
N ASP A 100 20.68 31.17 -12.91
CA ASP A 100 21.41 31.43 -14.16
C ASP A 100 20.48 31.93 -15.27
N THR A 101 19.32 31.30 -15.45
CA THR A 101 18.34 31.74 -16.48
C THR A 101 17.79 33.13 -16.18
N THR A 102 17.55 33.45 -14.91
CA THR A 102 17.07 34.78 -14.50
C THR A 102 18.14 35.84 -14.76
N ALA A 103 19.40 35.55 -14.44
CA ALA A 103 20.52 36.45 -14.69
C ALA A 103 20.71 36.72 -16.20
N ARG A 104 20.65 35.68 -17.03
CA ARG A 104 20.76 35.81 -18.50
C ARG A 104 19.61 36.62 -19.10
N LEU A 105 18.40 36.44 -18.59
CA LEU A 105 17.25 37.22 -19.05
C LEU A 105 17.41 38.70 -18.68
N ALA A 106 17.82 38.99 -17.44
CA ALA A 106 18.07 40.36 -17.00
C ALA A 106 19.20 41.04 -17.80
N GLU A 107 20.26 40.32 -18.13
CA GLU A 107 21.33 40.83 -18.99
C GLU A 107 20.84 41.13 -20.41
N ALA A 108 20.04 40.24 -21.00
CA ALA A 108 19.47 40.43 -22.33
C ALA A 108 18.48 41.60 -22.38
N GLU A 109 17.66 41.77 -21.33
CA GLU A 109 16.73 42.90 -21.18
C GLU A 109 17.50 44.22 -21.03
N ALA A 110 18.54 44.27 -20.19
CA ALA A 110 19.38 45.46 -20.07
C ALA A 110 20.09 45.84 -21.39
N ALA A 111 20.55 44.86 -22.16
CA ALA A 111 21.14 45.09 -23.48
C ALA A 111 20.12 45.63 -24.50
N HIS A 112 18.87 45.15 -24.44
CA HIS A 112 17.77 45.66 -25.25
C HIS A 112 17.44 47.11 -24.90
N ASP A 113 17.30 47.45 -23.61
CA ASP A 113 16.98 48.81 -23.16
C ASP A 113 18.08 49.81 -23.56
N LEU A 114 19.35 49.37 -23.51
CA LEU A 114 20.48 50.16 -24.02
C LEU A 114 20.36 50.37 -25.54
N ALA A 115 20.06 49.32 -26.31
CA ALA A 115 19.90 49.41 -27.76
C ALA A 115 18.73 50.33 -28.16
N GLU A 116 17.61 50.29 -27.44
CA GLU A 116 16.49 51.22 -27.64
C GLU A 116 16.88 52.67 -27.32
N SER A 117 17.61 52.88 -26.23
CA SER A 117 18.10 54.21 -25.84
C SER A 117 19.04 54.80 -26.89
N GLU A 118 19.96 53.99 -27.43
CA GLU A 118 20.83 54.39 -28.54
C GLU A 118 20.05 54.68 -29.82
N LEU A 119 19.04 53.87 -30.14
CA LEU A 119 18.19 54.10 -31.30
C LEU A 119 17.42 55.43 -31.17
N ALA A 120 16.91 55.74 -29.98
CA ALA A 120 16.27 57.03 -29.69
C ALA A 120 17.23 58.21 -29.87
N GLN A 121 18.49 58.09 -29.44
CA GLN A 121 19.52 59.10 -29.69
C GLN A 121 19.78 59.29 -31.20
N ARG A 122 19.93 58.21 -31.95
CA ARG A 122 20.13 58.28 -33.42
C ARG A 122 18.93 58.91 -34.13
N HIS A 123 17.71 58.70 -33.64
CA HIS A 123 16.53 59.41 -34.15
C HIS A 123 16.58 60.91 -33.88
N ALA A 124 17.05 61.33 -32.70
CA ALA A 124 17.29 62.74 -32.39
C ALA A 124 18.37 63.36 -33.30
N ASP A 125 19.44 62.61 -33.60
CA ASP A 125 20.49 63.05 -34.53
C ASP A 125 19.96 63.25 -35.96
N VAL A 126 19.04 62.37 -36.42
CA VAL A 126 18.35 62.57 -37.70
C VAL A 126 17.52 63.84 -37.68
N ALA A 127 16.79 64.12 -36.60
CA ALA A 127 16.00 65.34 -36.48
C ALA A 127 16.88 66.60 -36.51
N ALA A 128 18.03 66.58 -35.83
CA ALA A 128 19.02 67.66 -35.86
C ALA A 128 19.63 67.85 -37.26
N ALA A 129 20.07 66.77 -37.90
CA ALA A 129 20.64 66.81 -39.25
C ALA A 129 19.61 67.25 -40.31
N GLN A 130 18.34 66.91 -40.11
CA GLN A 130 17.23 67.34 -40.96
C GLN A 130 17.03 68.86 -40.85
N ALA A 131 17.01 69.41 -39.63
CA ALA A 131 16.90 70.84 -39.42
C ALA A 131 18.09 71.62 -40.04
N GLU A 132 19.33 71.12 -39.90
CA GLU A 132 20.51 71.71 -40.54
C GLU A 132 20.41 71.70 -42.07
N PHE A 133 19.95 70.59 -42.64
CA PHE A 133 19.75 70.45 -44.08
C PHE A 133 18.67 71.42 -44.59
N GLU A 134 17.55 71.54 -43.90
CA GLU A 134 16.46 72.46 -44.26
C GLU A 134 16.91 73.92 -44.23
N GLN A 135 17.66 74.32 -43.21
CA GLN A 135 18.25 75.66 -43.13
C GLN A 135 19.21 75.91 -44.30
N ALA A 136 20.15 74.97 -44.56
CA ALA A 136 21.12 75.10 -45.64
C ALA A 136 20.44 75.10 -47.03
N ALA A 137 19.36 74.34 -47.20
CA ALA A 137 18.58 74.31 -48.44
C ALA A 137 17.83 75.64 -48.66
N ALA A 138 17.23 76.20 -47.61
CA ALA A 138 16.58 77.51 -47.66
C ALA A 138 17.58 78.63 -48.00
N ASP A 139 18.78 78.61 -47.39
CA ASP A 139 19.85 79.56 -47.69
C ASP A 139 20.37 79.45 -49.13
N ALA A 140 20.61 78.23 -49.60
CA ALA A 140 21.01 77.98 -50.99
C ALA A 140 19.96 78.51 -51.98
N ASN A 141 18.67 78.26 -51.73
CA ASN A 141 17.58 78.76 -52.56
C ASN A 141 17.51 80.31 -52.53
N ARG A 142 17.62 80.90 -51.33
CA ARG A 142 17.63 82.36 -51.12
C ARG A 142 18.74 83.04 -51.93
N TYR A 143 19.98 82.55 -51.83
CA TYR A 143 21.11 83.13 -52.56
C TYR A 143 21.02 82.88 -54.07
N GLN A 144 20.46 81.75 -54.50
CA GLN A 144 20.23 81.46 -55.91
C GLN A 144 19.24 82.45 -56.54
N VAL A 145 18.14 82.78 -55.85
CA VAL A 145 17.17 83.81 -56.28
C VAL A 145 17.82 85.20 -56.29
N LEU A 146 18.53 85.58 -55.23
CA LEU A 146 19.20 86.90 -55.15
C LEU A 146 20.28 87.11 -56.22
N SER A 147 20.96 86.04 -56.65
CA SER A 147 21.95 86.11 -57.74
C SER A 147 21.31 86.36 -59.11
N GLN A 148 20.04 85.99 -59.32
CA GLN A 148 19.33 86.30 -60.58
C GLN A 148 18.95 87.78 -60.69
N SER A 149 18.92 88.48 -59.55
CA SER A 149 18.65 89.91 -59.46
C SER A 149 19.92 90.75 -59.23
N ASP A 150 21.12 90.18 -59.45
CA ASP A 150 22.44 90.82 -59.27
C ASP A 150 22.79 91.28 -57.84
N PHE A 151 22.05 90.83 -56.82
CA PHE A 151 22.27 91.20 -55.40
C PHE A 151 23.17 90.22 -54.61
N ALA A 152 23.70 89.16 -55.23
CA ALA A 152 24.58 88.19 -54.58
C ALA A 152 25.73 87.73 -55.49
N SER A 153 26.93 87.53 -54.92
CA SER A 153 28.10 87.07 -55.68
C SER A 153 28.04 85.57 -56.00
N ARG A 154 28.62 85.15 -57.14
CA ARG A 154 28.73 83.74 -57.55
C ARG A 154 29.37 82.86 -56.47
N GLN A 155 30.42 83.35 -55.82
CA GLN A 155 31.10 82.66 -54.72
C GLN A 155 30.14 82.34 -53.55
N ARG A 156 29.20 83.24 -53.22
CA ARG A 156 28.22 83.00 -52.15
C ARG A 156 27.22 81.90 -52.54
N VAL A 157 26.76 81.88 -53.79
CA VAL A 157 25.89 80.81 -54.30
C VAL A 157 26.61 79.46 -54.25
N GLU A 158 27.85 79.39 -54.75
CA GLU A 158 28.65 78.16 -54.73
C GLU A 158 28.89 77.65 -53.31
N THR A 159 29.19 78.54 -52.37
CA THR A 159 29.39 78.19 -50.95
C THR A 159 28.10 77.66 -50.31
N ALA A 160 26.95 78.30 -50.57
CA ALA A 160 25.66 77.86 -50.05
C ALA A 160 25.23 76.52 -50.66
N GLN A 161 25.44 76.31 -51.96
CA GLN A 161 25.19 75.03 -52.63
C GLN A 161 26.12 73.92 -52.14
N ALA A 162 27.40 74.22 -51.91
CA ALA A 162 28.32 73.27 -51.28
C ALA A 162 27.85 72.92 -49.85
N ARG A 163 27.43 73.91 -49.06
CA ARG A 163 26.90 73.67 -47.71
C ARG A 163 25.67 72.76 -47.74
N ARG A 164 24.70 73.03 -48.61
CA ARG A 164 23.51 72.16 -48.80
C ARG A 164 23.91 70.71 -49.09
N ARG A 165 24.85 70.49 -50.04
CA ARG A 165 25.33 69.14 -50.37
C ARG A 165 26.00 68.44 -49.18
N THR A 166 26.78 69.17 -48.39
CA THR A 166 27.40 68.60 -47.17
C THR A 166 26.37 68.23 -46.10
N THR A 167 25.34 69.05 -45.89
CA THR A 167 24.27 68.75 -44.93
C THR A 167 23.35 67.64 -45.41
N GLU A 168 23.13 67.52 -46.72
CA GLU A 168 22.39 66.40 -47.32
C GLU A 168 23.11 65.07 -47.08
N ALA A 169 24.43 65.03 -47.30
CA ALA A 169 25.25 63.86 -46.98
C ALA A 169 25.23 63.52 -45.48
N ARG A 170 25.24 64.53 -44.60
CA ARG A 170 25.11 64.32 -43.13
C ARG A 170 23.77 63.73 -42.75
N LEU A 171 22.67 64.24 -43.31
CA LEU A 171 21.33 63.69 -43.09
C LEU A 171 21.23 62.24 -43.58
N ALA A 172 21.77 61.94 -44.77
CA ALA A 172 21.83 60.58 -45.29
C ALA A 172 22.63 59.65 -44.36
N ALA A 173 23.77 60.12 -43.83
CA ALA A 173 24.57 59.37 -42.86
C ALA A 173 23.80 59.11 -41.54
N ALA A 174 23.11 60.13 -41.00
CA ALA A 174 22.28 59.99 -39.81
C ALA A 174 21.13 58.98 -40.01
N ARG A 175 20.47 59.00 -41.18
CA ARG A 175 19.43 58.02 -41.53
C ARG A 175 19.98 56.59 -41.60
N SER A 176 21.18 56.42 -42.18
CA SER A 176 21.86 55.11 -42.18
C SER A 176 22.23 54.64 -40.77
N ALA A 177 22.59 55.56 -39.86
CA ALA A 177 22.88 55.23 -38.47
C ALA A 177 21.64 54.69 -37.73
N VAL A 178 20.44 55.24 -37.99
CA VAL A 178 19.16 54.70 -37.48
C VAL A 178 18.90 53.28 -37.99
N ALA A 179 19.12 53.02 -39.29
CA ALA A 179 18.97 51.67 -39.85
C ALA A 179 19.91 50.66 -39.18
N ALA A 180 21.14 51.07 -38.84
CA ALA A 180 22.06 50.27 -38.04
C ALA A 180 21.56 50.07 -36.60
N GLY A 181 20.93 51.09 -35.99
CA GLY A 181 20.35 50.99 -34.65
C GLY A 181 19.21 49.98 -34.57
N PHE A 182 18.32 49.96 -35.56
CA PHE A 182 17.29 48.91 -35.67
C PHE A 182 17.88 47.50 -35.76
N ALA A 183 19.04 47.35 -36.42
CA ALA A 183 19.71 46.06 -36.47
C ALA A 183 20.29 45.62 -35.12
N GLU A 184 20.70 46.56 -34.26
CA GLU A 184 21.13 46.27 -32.89
C GLU A 184 19.95 45.87 -31.99
N VAL A 185 18.84 46.62 -32.04
CA VAL A 185 17.61 46.27 -31.30
C VAL A 185 17.15 44.86 -31.65
N ARG A 186 17.08 44.52 -32.95
CA ARG A 186 16.72 43.15 -33.38
C ARG A 186 17.68 42.07 -32.87
N ARG A 187 18.97 42.38 -32.71
CA ARG A 187 19.93 41.42 -32.11
C ARG A 187 19.66 41.23 -30.62
N ALA A 188 19.34 42.30 -29.90
CA ALA A 188 18.98 42.23 -28.49
C ALA A 188 17.66 41.48 -28.27
N GLU A 189 16.64 41.72 -29.10
CA GLU A 189 15.38 40.95 -29.09
C GLU A 189 15.62 39.45 -29.31
N ALA A 190 16.51 39.10 -30.25
CA ALA A 190 16.89 37.71 -30.49
C ALA A 190 17.60 37.10 -29.26
N ALA A 191 18.43 37.87 -28.56
CA ALA A 191 19.07 37.43 -27.31
C ALA A 191 18.05 37.20 -26.17
N ILE A 192 17.01 38.03 -26.08
CA ILE A 192 15.89 37.79 -25.15
C ILE A 192 15.17 36.49 -25.50
N ALA A 193 14.92 36.25 -26.80
CA ALA A 193 14.25 35.03 -27.25
C ALA A 193 15.06 33.76 -26.91
N THR A 194 16.40 33.79 -27.03
CA THR A 194 17.25 32.66 -26.64
C THR A 194 17.30 32.47 -25.12
N ALA A 195 17.34 33.55 -24.34
CA ALA A 195 17.25 33.48 -22.88
C ALA A 195 15.90 32.89 -22.41
N ARG A 196 14.78 33.27 -23.04
CA ARG A 196 13.46 32.65 -22.78
C ARG A 196 13.40 31.20 -23.20
N ALA A 197 14.10 30.79 -24.26
CA ALA A 197 14.19 29.39 -24.63
C ALA A 197 14.90 28.56 -23.55
N ALA A 198 15.90 29.12 -22.87
CA ALA A 198 16.57 28.46 -21.73
C ALA A 198 15.62 28.21 -20.55
N GLN A 199 14.57 29.02 -20.35
CA GLN A 199 13.54 28.73 -19.35
C GLN A 199 12.81 27.40 -19.58
N ARG A 200 12.76 26.89 -20.82
CA ARG A 200 12.18 25.56 -21.09
C ARG A 200 13.02 24.44 -20.48
N GLU A 201 14.31 24.66 -20.26
CA GLU A 201 15.17 23.70 -19.57
C GLU A 201 14.80 23.58 -18.08
N ILE A 202 14.27 24.65 -17.46
CA ILE A 202 13.77 24.61 -16.06
C ILE A 202 12.67 23.57 -15.91
N ALA A 203 11.73 23.49 -16.87
CA ALA A 203 10.68 22.48 -16.83
C ALA A 203 11.23 21.04 -16.92
N ALA A 204 12.32 20.83 -17.67
CA ALA A 204 13.00 19.53 -17.69
C ALA A 204 13.67 19.22 -16.33
N ARG A 205 14.30 20.21 -15.68
CA ARG A 205 14.89 20.05 -14.34
C ARG A 205 13.83 19.81 -13.26
N GLU A 206 12.67 20.42 -13.37
CA GLU A 206 11.53 20.15 -12.48
C GLU A 206 11.04 18.71 -12.64
N ALA A 207 11.00 18.19 -13.87
CA ALA A 207 10.68 16.80 -14.13
C ALA A 207 11.73 15.85 -13.55
N ASP A 208 13.02 16.19 -13.65
CA ASP A 208 14.12 15.43 -13.03
C ASP A 208 13.98 15.37 -11.50
N LEU A 209 13.65 16.50 -10.86
CA LEU A 209 13.39 16.57 -9.42
C LEU A 209 12.18 15.71 -9.03
N ALA A 210 11.10 15.75 -9.81
CA ALA A 210 9.92 14.92 -9.58
C ALA A 210 10.25 13.42 -9.71
N ALA A 211 11.07 13.04 -10.69
CA ALA A 211 11.54 11.67 -10.88
C ALA A 211 12.42 11.21 -9.72
N ALA A 212 13.34 12.06 -9.24
CA ALA A 212 14.15 11.79 -8.05
C ALA A 212 13.27 11.61 -6.79
N GLY A 213 12.24 12.44 -6.63
CA GLY A 213 11.27 12.31 -5.54
C GLY A 213 10.45 11.01 -5.62
N ALA A 214 10.14 10.54 -6.83
CA ALA A 214 9.52 9.23 -7.02
C ALA A 214 10.45 8.07 -6.62
N ALA A 215 11.76 8.18 -6.93
CA ALA A 215 12.75 7.20 -6.51
C ALA A 215 12.85 7.10 -4.97
N VAL A 216 12.74 8.22 -4.24
CA VAL A 216 12.66 8.20 -2.77
C VAL A 216 11.45 7.39 -2.29
N ARG A 217 10.26 7.64 -2.84
CA ARG A 217 9.05 6.88 -2.47
C ARG A 217 9.20 5.37 -2.75
N GLN A 218 9.88 5.01 -3.84
CA GLN A 218 10.19 3.62 -4.16
C GLN A 218 11.12 3.01 -3.10
N SER A 219 12.22 3.69 -2.74
CA SER A 219 13.14 3.22 -1.70
C SER A 219 12.48 3.13 -0.32
N GLU A 220 11.58 4.06 0.02
CA GLU A 220 10.79 3.96 1.27
C GLU A 220 9.86 2.74 1.27
N ALA A 221 9.25 2.41 0.12
CA ALA A 221 8.43 1.21 0.00
C ALA A 221 9.26 -0.07 0.13
N SER A 222 10.46 -0.10 -0.48
CA SER A 222 11.40 -1.21 -0.34
C SER A 222 11.86 -1.38 1.12
N LEU A 223 12.18 -0.28 1.82
CA LEU A 223 12.53 -0.31 3.24
C LEU A 223 11.38 -0.85 4.09
N ARG A 224 10.14 -0.41 3.85
CA ARG A 224 8.96 -0.96 4.55
C ARG A 224 8.82 -2.46 4.31
N ALA A 225 8.99 -2.93 3.08
CA ALA A 225 8.92 -4.35 2.78
C ALA A 225 10.02 -5.16 3.51
N ALA A 226 11.24 -4.62 3.58
CA ALA A 226 12.34 -5.24 4.33
C ALA A 226 12.07 -5.28 5.84
N LEU A 227 11.48 -4.22 6.41
CA LEU A 227 11.10 -4.17 7.83
C LEU A 227 9.98 -5.17 8.16
N VAL A 228 8.98 -5.32 7.28
CA VAL A 228 7.94 -6.35 7.46
C VAL A 228 8.56 -7.75 7.40
N ALA A 229 9.47 -8.00 6.46
CA ALA A 229 10.17 -9.28 6.39
C ALA A 229 11.01 -9.56 7.65
N LEU A 230 11.60 -8.52 8.26
CA LEU A 230 12.30 -8.62 9.54
C LEU A 230 11.33 -8.90 10.70
N ASP A 231 10.16 -8.27 10.73
CA ASP A 231 9.14 -8.55 11.75
C ASP A 231 8.67 -10.02 11.69
N HIS A 232 8.50 -10.55 10.47
CA HIS A 232 8.10 -11.94 10.23
C HIS A 232 9.14 -12.99 10.63
N THR A 233 10.37 -12.59 11.02
CA THR A 233 11.32 -13.54 11.62
C THR A 233 10.91 -13.94 13.04
N ARG A 234 10.07 -13.13 13.69
CA ARG A 234 9.55 -13.36 15.04
C ARG A 234 8.09 -13.77 14.95
N ILE A 235 7.84 -15.06 15.05
CA ILE A 235 6.49 -15.61 14.93
C ILE A 235 5.83 -15.58 16.31
N ILE A 236 4.76 -14.78 16.43
CA ILE A 236 4.03 -14.55 17.69
C ILE A 236 2.66 -15.25 17.70
N ALA A 237 2.10 -15.45 18.88
CA ALA A 237 0.73 -15.92 19.04
C ALA A 237 -0.29 -14.81 18.73
N ALA A 238 -1.22 -15.08 17.82
CA ALA A 238 -2.30 -14.14 17.49
C ALA A 238 -3.36 -14.04 18.61
N HIS A 239 -3.60 -15.12 19.34
CA HIS A 239 -4.61 -15.27 20.38
C HIS A 239 -4.11 -16.16 21.52
N ASP A 240 -4.78 -16.10 22.67
CA ASP A 240 -4.54 -17.03 23.77
C ASP A 240 -4.94 -18.46 23.35
N GLY A 241 -4.15 -19.46 23.77
CA GLY A 241 -4.45 -20.85 23.45
C GLY A 241 -3.47 -21.86 24.04
N VAL A 242 -3.69 -23.13 23.74
CA VAL A 242 -2.83 -24.25 24.17
C VAL A 242 -2.14 -24.86 22.96
N VAL A 243 -0.83 -25.10 23.07
CA VAL A 243 -0.02 -25.70 22.01
C VAL A 243 -0.34 -27.20 21.91
N SER A 244 -1.22 -27.58 20.98
CA SER A 244 -1.63 -28.98 20.80
C SER A 244 -0.55 -29.82 20.12
N ARG A 245 0.10 -29.25 19.10
CA ARG A 245 1.17 -29.93 18.35
C ARG A 245 2.30 -28.97 18.03
N LYS A 246 3.53 -29.43 18.25
CA LYS A 246 4.76 -28.77 17.81
C LYS A 246 5.41 -29.59 16.70
N SER A 247 5.62 -28.98 15.54
CA SER A 247 6.24 -29.62 14.37
C SER A 247 7.63 -29.07 14.04
N VAL A 248 7.97 -27.89 14.55
CA VAL A 248 9.24 -27.21 14.32
C VAL A 248 10.31 -27.57 15.35
N VAL A 249 11.57 -27.67 14.91
CA VAL A 249 12.75 -27.86 15.76
C VAL A 249 13.83 -26.80 15.49
N PRO A 250 14.62 -26.39 16.50
CA PRO A 250 15.77 -25.50 16.28
C PRO A 250 16.74 -26.06 15.23
N GLY A 251 17.27 -25.19 14.37
CA GLY A 251 18.15 -25.53 13.26
C GLY A 251 17.43 -26.00 11.98
N GLN A 252 16.12 -26.22 12.02
CA GLN A 252 15.34 -26.59 10.84
C GLN A 252 15.22 -25.42 9.86
N MET A 253 15.35 -25.71 8.56
CA MET A 253 15.04 -24.75 7.51
C MET A 253 13.52 -24.73 7.27
N VAL A 254 12.90 -23.55 7.30
CA VAL A 254 11.47 -23.36 7.07
C VAL A 254 11.21 -22.53 5.82
N GLN A 255 10.02 -22.68 5.24
CA GLN A 255 9.54 -21.94 4.06
C GLN A 255 8.18 -21.29 4.33
N PRO A 256 7.80 -20.23 3.59
CA PRO A 256 6.48 -19.62 3.66
C PRO A 256 5.35 -20.65 3.49
N GLY A 257 4.36 -20.61 4.39
CA GLY A 257 3.24 -21.53 4.44
C GLY A 257 3.51 -22.86 5.15
N GLN A 258 4.75 -23.13 5.57
CA GLN A 258 5.06 -24.35 6.32
C GLN A 258 4.51 -24.29 7.73
N ALA A 259 3.67 -25.26 8.10
CA ALA A 259 3.11 -25.39 9.45
C ALA A 259 4.21 -25.71 10.48
N LEU A 260 4.29 -24.88 11.53
CA LEU A 260 5.25 -24.98 12.62
C LEU A 260 4.63 -25.53 13.90
N ALA A 261 3.40 -25.12 14.19
CA ALA A 261 2.63 -25.56 15.36
C ALA A 261 1.12 -25.47 15.13
N ALA A 262 0.35 -26.15 15.98
CA ALA A 262 -1.10 -26.03 16.05
C ALA A 262 -1.52 -25.59 17.45
N LEU A 263 -2.24 -24.49 17.54
CA LEU A 263 -2.81 -23.95 18.77
C LEU A 263 -4.31 -24.26 18.80
N VAL A 264 -4.79 -24.69 19.95
CA VAL A 264 -6.23 -24.80 20.24
C VAL A 264 -6.61 -23.58 21.04
N PHE A 265 -7.68 -22.90 20.63
CA PHE A 265 -8.16 -21.69 21.30
C PHE A 265 -9.67 -21.76 21.52
N GLY A 266 -10.17 -20.89 22.40
CA GLY A 266 -11.59 -20.86 22.74
C GLY A 266 -12.03 -22.03 23.63
N LYS A 267 -13.35 -22.19 23.75
CA LYS A 267 -13.96 -23.25 24.55
C LYS A 267 -14.28 -24.46 23.67
N PRO A 268 -13.93 -25.69 24.08
CA PRO A 268 -14.30 -26.88 23.33
C PRO A 268 -15.81 -27.12 23.36
N TRP A 269 -16.31 -27.81 22.34
CA TRP A 269 -17.69 -28.29 22.23
C TRP A 269 -17.69 -29.79 21.90
N VAL A 270 -18.86 -30.41 21.96
CA VAL A 270 -19.03 -31.81 21.55
C VAL A 270 -19.79 -31.86 20.24
N VAL A 271 -19.33 -32.69 19.31
CA VAL A 271 -20.09 -33.07 18.12
C VAL A 271 -20.54 -34.51 18.29
N ALA A 272 -21.86 -34.69 18.41
CA ALA A 272 -22.50 -35.96 18.67
C ALA A 272 -23.31 -36.42 17.46
N ASN A 273 -22.93 -37.55 16.87
CA ASN A 273 -23.54 -38.11 15.69
C ASN A 273 -24.68 -39.06 16.09
N PHE A 274 -25.91 -38.55 16.08
CA PHE A 274 -27.11 -39.33 16.36
C PHE A 274 -27.64 -40.02 15.10
N LYS A 275 -28.22 -41.21 15.24
CA LYS A 275 -28.93 -41.88 14.14
C LYS A 275 -30.14 -41.03 13.74
N GLU A 276 -30.50 -41.03 12.47
CA GLU A 276 -31.66 -40.29 11.96
C GLU A 276 -32.94 -40.58 12.76
N THR A 277 -33.14 -41.84 13.18
CA THR A 277 -34.26 -42.28 14.01
C THR A 277 -34.30 -41.67 15.42
N GLN A 278 -33.17 -41.19 15.94
CA GLN A 278 -33.06 -40.60 17.28
C GLN A 278 -33.37 -39.10 17.27
N LEU A 279 -33.38 -38.44 16.10
CA LEU A 279 -33.57 -36.99 16.01
C LEU A 279 -35.02 -36.54 16.20
N THR A 280 -35.98 -37.47 16.21
CA THR A 280 -37.42 -37.15 16.26
C THR A 280 -37.75 -36.16 17.39
N ARG A 281 -37.12 -36.32 18.56
CA ARG A 281 -37.36 -35.51 19.76
C ARG A 281 -36.20 -34.59 20.16
N ILE A 282 -35.08 -34.65 19.43
CA ILE A 282 -33.91 -33.82 19.68
C ILE A 282 -34.15 -32.40 19.15
N ARG A 283 -33.98 -31.38 19.99
CA ARG A 283 -34.20 -29.96 19.65
C ARG A 283 -33.08 -29.08 20.24
N PRO A 284 -32.68 -28.00 19.55
CA PRO A 284 -31.81 -26.98 20.13
C PRO A 284 -32.33 -26.48 21.48
N GLY A 285 -31.43 -26.23 22.43
CA GLY A 285 -31.71 -25.75 23.78
C GLY A 285 -31.85 -26.85 24.85
N GLN A 286 -32.07 -28.11 24.45
CA GLN A 286 -32.21 -29.23 25.39
C GLN A 286 -30.93 -29.46 26.21
N PRO A 287 -31.06 -29.80 27.50
CA PRO A 287 -29.91 -30.08 28.35
C PRO A 287 -29.28 -31.43 28.01
N VAL A 288 -27.94 -31.46 28.06
CA VAL A 288 -27.14 -32.65 27.77
C VAL A 288 -26.19 -32.91 28.93
N THR A 289 -26.15 -34.16 29.37
CA THR A 289 -25.14 -34.68 30.29
C THR A 289 -24.07 -35.38 29.47
N ILE A 290 -22.80 -35.02 29.61
CA ILE A 290 -21.71 -35.55 28.79
C ILE A 290 -20.75 -36.29 29.71
N GLU A 291 -20.59 -37.58 29.47
CA GLU A 291 -19.60 -38.41 30.15
C GLU A 291 -18.36 -38.53 29.26
N VAL A 292 -17.17 -38.30 29.83
CA VAL A 292 -15.90 -38.38 29.09
C VAL A 292 -15.27 -39.74 29.35
N ASP A 293 -15.11 -40.55 28.30
CA ASP A 293 -14.58 -41.92 28.41
C ASP A 293 -13.19 -41.95 29.06
N ALA A 294 -12.36 -40.96 28.74
CA ALA A 294 -11.01 -40.82 29.29
C ALA A 294 -11.01 -40.50 30.80
N TYR A 295 -12.11 -39.99 31.35
CA TYR A 295 -12.21 -39.52 32.74
C TYR A 295 -13.46 -40.10 33.43
N PRO A 296 -13.40 -41.36 33.90
CA PRO A 296 -14.51 -41.97 34.62
C PRO A 296 -14.95 -41.10 35.82
N GLY A 297 -16.25 -40.78 35.88
CA GLY A 297 -16.83 -39.93 36.93
C GLY A 297 -16.75 -38.42 36.69
N LEU A 298 -16.14 -37.95 35.60
CA LEU A 298 -16.26 -36.57 35.15
C LEU A 298 -17.55 -36.42 34.32
N VAL A 299 -18.50 -35.66 34.86
CA VAL A 299 -19.77 -35.38 34.20
C VAL A 299 -19.81 -33.90 33.83
N LEU A 300 -19.78 -33.61 32.53
CA LEU A 300 -19.91 -32.25 32.01
C LEU A 300 -21.39 -31.96 31.72
N ARG A 301 -21.78 -30.69 31.85
CA ARG A 301 -23.15 -30.25 31.55
C ARG A 301 -23.14 -29.29 30.38
N GLY A 302 -23.96 -29.58 29.38
CA GLY A 302 -24.05 -28.83 28.15
C GLY A 302 -25.48 -28.63 27.68
N ARG A 303 -25.61 -28.01 26.51
CA ARG A 303 -26.89 -27.88 25.81
C ARG A 303 -26.70 -28.12 24.33
N ILE A 304 -27.77 -28.57 23.68
CA ILE A 304 -27.79 -28.62 22.22
C ILE A 304 -27.78 -27.21 21.68
N ASP A 305 -26.75 -26.89 20.91
CA ASP A 305 -26.62 -25.62 20.22
C ASP A 305 -27.35 -25.69 18.88
N SER A 306 -27.00 -26.67 18.06
CA SER A 306 -27.50 -26.80 16.69
C SER A 306 -27.47 -28.24 16.19
N ILE A 307 -28.32 -28.50 15.18
CA ILE A 307 -28.41 -29.80 14.50
C ILE A 307 -27.94 -29.60 13.05
N GLY A 308 -27.00 -30.43 12.62
CA GLY A 308 -26.45 -30.42 11.26
C GLY A 308 -27.52 -30.73 10.20
N ARG A 309 -27.36 -30.15 9.02
CA ARG A 309 -28.30 -30.31 7.89
C ARG A 309 -27.83 -31.32 6.82
N GLY A 310 -26.88 -32.18 7.17
CA GLY A 310 -26.42 -33.26 6.30
C GLY A 310 -25.65 -34.32 7.07
N THR A 311 -25.53 -35.50 6.49
CA THR A 311 -24.90 -36.67 7.12
C THR A 311 -23.39 -36.66 6.86
N GLY A 312 -22.61 -37.31 7.73
CA GLY A 312 -21.15 -37.41 7.53
C GLY A 312 -20.77 -38.08 6.19
N ALA A 313 -21.59 -39.01 5.70
CA ALA A 313 -21.38 -39.65 4.40
C ALA A 313 -21.60 -38.69 3.21
N TYR A 314 -22.52 -37.73 3.33
CA TYR A 314 -22.80 -36.76 2.28
C TYR A 314 -21.64 -35.76 2.08
N PHE A 315 -20.96 -35.38 3.18
CA PHE A 315 -19.83 -34.46 3.15
C PHE A 315 -18.47 -35.16 3.02
N SER A 316 -18.44 -36.49 2.85
CA SER A 316 -17.21 -37.24 2.67
C SER A 316 -16.58 -36.96 1.31
N LEU A 317 -15.25 -36.80 1.27
CA LEU A 317 -14.45 -36.72 0.03
C LEU A 317 -14.58 -37.99 -0.83
N LEU A 318 -14.90 -39.12 -0.21
CA LEU A 318 -15.15 -40.41 -0.85
C LEU A 318 -16.49 -40.95 -0.35
N PRO A 319 -17.60 -40.64 -1.04
CA PRO A 319 -18.91 -41.19 -0.70
C PRO A 319 -18.93 -42.70 -0.93
N PRO A 320 -19.62 -43.48 -0.08
CA PRO A 320 -19.80 -44.91 -0.32
C PRO A 320 -20.70 -45.13 -1.54
N GLU A 321 -20.15 -45.60 -2.66
CA GLU A 321 -20.94 -46.08 -3.81
C GLU A 321 -21.17 -47.59 -3.71
N ASN A 322 -22.45 -48.00 -3.73
CA ASN A 322 -22.84 -49.41 -3.69
C ASN A 322 -22.66 -50.04 -5.08
N ALA A 323 -21.50 -50.67 -5.31
CA ALA A 323 -21.08 -51.17 -6.62
C ALA A 323 -21.78 -52.46 -7.14
N THR A 324 -22.79 -53.02 -6.44
CA THR A 324 -23.31 -54.38 -6.77
C THR A 324 -24.83 -54.54 -6.82
N GLY A 325 -25.62 -53.45 -6.88
CA GLY A 325 -27.06 -53.54 -7.17
C GLY A 325 -27.96 -54.12 -6.06
N ASN A 326 -27.40 -54.53 -4.92
CA ASN A 326 -28.15 -54.81 -3.70
C ASN A 326 -28.17 -53.56 -2.80
N PHE A 327 -29.34 -52.96 -2.61
CA PHE A 327 -29.50 -51.82 -1.72
C PHE A 327 -29.62 -52.31 -0.27
N VAL A 328 -28.64 -51.98 0.57
CA VAL A 328 -28.71 -52.15 2.03
C VAL A 328 -28.90 -50.76 2.64
N GLU A 329 -29.97 -50.58 3.41
CA GLU A 329 -30.21 -49.33 4.13
C GLU A 329 -29.14 -49.16 5.22
N VAL A 330 -28.27 -48.16 5.05
CA VAL A 330 -27.24 -47.81 6.02
C VAL A 330 -27.77 -46.66 6.87
N VAL A 331 -27.91 -46.91 8.17
CA VAL A 331 -28.34 -45.88 9.13
C VAL A 331 -27.40 -44.70 9.06
N GLN A 332 -27.94 -43.57 8.59
CA GLN A 332 -27.19 -42.33 8.53
C GLN A 332 -27.15 -41.66 9.89
N ARG A 333 -26.03 -41.00 10.18
CA ARG A 333 -25.86 -40.20 11.39
C ARG A 333 -25.77 -38.73 11.06
N ILE A 334 -26.45 -37.92 11.86
CA ILE A 334 -26.49 -36.46 11.72
C ILE A 334 -25.75 -35.84 12.92
N PRO A 335 -24.78 -34.95 12.67
CA PRO A 335 -24.03 -34.31 13.73
C PRO A 335 -24.90 -33.30 14.49
N VAL A 336 -24.88 -33.38 15.81
CA VAL A 336 -25.51 -32.43 16.73
C VAL A 336 -24.40 -31.74 17.51
N LYS A 337 -24.34 -30.41 17.43
CA LYS A 337 -23.37 -29.61 18.17
C LYS A 337 -23.90 -29.33 19.57
N ILE A 338 -23.08 -29.61 20.57
CA ILE A 338 -23.41 -29.50 21.99
C ILE A 338 -22.37 -28.60 22.65
N THR A 339 -22.80 -27.46 23.18
CA THR A 339 -21.92 -26.54 23.91
C THR A 339 -21.79 -26.98 25.35
N ILE A 340 -20.57 -26.92 25.91
CA ILE A 340 -20.29 -27.28 27.30
C ILE A 340 -20.39 -26.01 28.15
N ASN A 341 -21.27 -26.01 29.14
CA ASN A 341 -21.53 -24.86 29.99
C ASN A 341 -20.78 -24.95 31.33
N ASP A 342 -20.64 -26.15 31.88
CA ASP A 342 -20.13 -26.37 33.23
C ASP A 342 -19.48 -27.77 33.38
N GLY A 343 -18.70 -27.94 34.45
CA GLY A 343 -18.02 -29.20 34.79
C GLY A 343 -16.55 -29.27 34.37
N PHE A 344 -15.97 -28.18 33.87
CA PHE A 344 -14.54 -28.14 33.54
C PHE A 344 -13.68 -28.32 34.80
N ASP A 345 -12.77 -29.29 34.75
CA ASP A 345 -11.81 -29.55 35.82
C ASP A 345 -10.39 -29.23 35.31
N PRO A 346 -9.69 -28.24 35.90
CA PRO A 346 -8.31 -27.90 35.51
C PRO A 346 -7.32 -29.07 35.60
N LEU A 347 -7.60 -30.08 36.45
CA LEU A 347 -6.75 -31.27 36.61
C LEU A 347 -7.03 -32.35 35.55
N ARG A 348 -8.13 -32.22 34.80
CA ARG A 348 -8.56 -33.17 33.76
C ARG A 348 -8.90 -32.42 32.47
N PRO A 349 -7.88 -31.90 31.75
CA PRO A 349 -8.08 -31.08 30.56
C PRO A 349 -8.70 -31.89 29.41
N LEU A 350 -9.74 -31.32 28.80
CA LEU A 350 -10.40 -31.92 27.64
C LEU A 350 -9.55 -31.71 26.39
N SER A 351 -9.12 -32.80 25.76
CA SER A 351 -8.40 -32.75 24.49
C SER A 351 -9.34 -32.93 23.32
N LEU A 352 -9.06 -32.27 22.21
CA LEU A 352 -9.81 -32.45 20.97
C LEU A 352 -9.64 -33.90 20.47
N GLY A 353 -10.74 -34.48 19.99
CA GLY A 353 -10.82 -35.87 19.54
C GLY A 353 -11.11 -36.89 20.64
N MET A 354 -11.21 -36.49 21.92
CA MET A 354 -11.64 -37.41 22.98
C MET A 354 -13.07 -37.90 22.72
N SER A 355 -13.27 -39.21 22.88
CA SER A 355 -14.59 -39.83 22.85
C SER A 355 -15.40 -39.44 24.08
N VAL A 356 -16.67 -39.16 23.86
CA VAL A 356 -17.63 -38.81 24.91
C VAL A 356 -18.95 -39.52 24.64
N VAL A 357 -19.72 -39.75 25.69
CA VAL A 357 -21.08 -40.29 25.62
C VAL A 357 -22.05 -39.21 26.11
N PRO A 358 -22.70 -38.47 25.20
CA PRO A 358 -23.71 -37.49 25.56
C PRO A 358 -25.08 -38.17 25.75
N VAL A 359 -25.72 -37.86 26.86
CA VAL A 359 -27.11 -38.21 27.19
C VAL A 359 -27.94 -36.93 27.06
N VAL A 360 -28.79 -36.90 26.03
CA VAL A 360 -29.73 -35.80 25.76
C VAL A 360 -31.04 -36.09 26.48
N HIS A 361 -31.47 -35.16 27.33
CA HIS A 361 -32.75 -35.24 28.04
C HIS A 361 -33.85 -34.68 27.14
N VAL A 362 -34.57 -35.55 26.43
CA VAL A 362 -35.59 -35.19 25.44
C VAL A 362 -36.99 -35.02 26.03
N ASP A 363 -37.15 -35.35 27.31
CA ASP A 363 -38.34 -35.13 28.14
C ASP A 363 -38.42 -33.68 28.70
N GLN A 364 -37.29 -32.98 28.73
CA GLN A 364 -37.20 -31.60 29.21
C GLN A 364 -37.43 -30.61 28.05
N THR A 365 -38.33 -29.65 28.25
CA THR A 365 -38.61 -28.60 27.26
C THR A 365 -37.37 -27.73 27.02
N PRO A 366 -37.07 -27.33 25.77
CA PRO A 366 -36.04 -26.35 25.49
C PRO A 366 -36.36 -25.05 26.24
N GLY A 367 -35.42 -24.58 27.04
CA GLY A 367 -35.53 -23.33 27.81
C GLY A 367 -35.25 -22.10 26.97
#